data_AF-A0A381Z2C9-F1
#
_entry.id   AF-A0A381Z2C9-F1
#
_cell.length_a   1.000
_cell.length_b   1.000
_cell.length_c   1.000
_cell.angle_alpha   90.00
_cell.angle_beta   90.00
_cell.angle_gamma   90.00
#
_symmetry.space_group_name_H-M   'P 1'
#
loop_
_entity.id
_entity.type
_entity.pdbx_description
1 polymer ?
#
loop_
_entity_poly.entity_id
_entity_poly.type
_entity_poly.pdbx_seq_one_letter_code
_entity_poly.pdbx_strand_id
1 'polypeptide(L)'
;VTRPLIDGFGRVHRDLRISVTDRCNFRCGYCMPAEGLQWLPRSELLTFEEIERVARLLVERHGIDSIRLTGGEPTVRADLSRLVRMLADLDVDLALTTNGATL
;
A
#
# COMPACT_ATOMS: atom_id res chain seq x y z
N VAL A 1 -2.41 -22.16 -12.30
CA VAL A 1 -1.04 -22.47 -11.83
C VAL A 1 -0.40 -21.16 -11.40
N THR A 2 -0.07 -21.02 -10.11
CA THR A 2 0.63 -19.86 -9.58
C THR A 2 2.08 -19.86 -10.09
N ARG A 3 2.57 -18.70 -10.54
CA ARG A 3 3.95 -18.50 -11.02
C ARG A 3 4.65 -17.49 -10.12
N PRO A 4 5.45 -17.96 -9.13
CA PRO A 4 6.11 -17.07 -8.18
C PRO A 4 6.97 -16.01 -8.87
N LEU A 5 6.99 -14.80 -8.31
CA LEU A 5 7.94 -13.77 -8.71
C LEU A 5 9.26 -14.05 -7.99
N ILE A 6 10.29 -14.36 -8.76
CA ILE A 6 11.62 -14.69 -8.27
C ILE A 6 12.59 -13.66 -8.84
N ASP A 7 13.35 -13.00 -7.98
CA ASP A 7 14.36 -12.03 -8.41
C ASP A 7 15.68 -12.69 -8.84
N GLY A 8 16.64 -11.88 -9.28
CA GLY A 8 17.96 -12.36 -9.73
C GLY A 8 18.81 -13.02 -8.64
N PHE A 9 18.44 -12.90 -7.36
CA PHE A 9 19.09 -13.55 -6.23
C PHE A 9 18.35 -14.81 -5.75
N GLY A 10 17.26 -15.20 -6.43
CA GLY A 10 16.47 -16.37 -6.07
C GLY A 10 15.48 -16.16 -4.93
N ARG A 11 15.19 -14.91 -4.53
CA ARG A 11 14.21 -14.60 -3.48
C ARG A 11 12.80 -14.61 -4.06
N VAL A 12 11.87 -15.24 -3.35
CA VAL A 12 10.45 -15.27 -3.73
C VAL A 12 9.73 -14.07 -3.10
N HIS A 13 9.06 -13.27 -3.91
CA HIS A 13 8.20 -12.20 -3.40
C HIS A 13 6.91 -12.78 -2.82
N ARG A 14 6.63 -12.42 -1.57
CA ARG A 14 5.43 -12.82 -0.81
C ARG A 14 4.65 -11.64 -0.27
N ASP A 15 5.34 -10.53 -0.02
CA ASP A 15 4.76 -9.31 0.56
C ASP A 15 4.54 -8.21 -0.47
N LEU A 16 3.34 -7.62 -0.44
CA LEU A 16 2.99 -6.43 -1.23
C LEU A 16 2.80 -5.21 -0.31
N ARG A 17 3.71 -4.24 -0.42
CA ARG A 17 3.60 -2.95 0.28
C ARG A 17 2.93 -1.91 -0.62
N ILE A 18 1.77 -1.40 -0.20
CA ILE A 18 0.97 -0.46 -0.98
C ILE A 18 1.01 0.92 -0.32
N SER A 19 1.68 1.87 -0.97
CA SER A 19 1.61 3.28 -0.59
C SER A 19 0.34 3.92 -1.14
N VAL A 20 -0.61 4.21 -0.25
CA VAL A 20 -1.91 4.75 -0.65
C VAL A 20 -1.86 6.26 -0.85
N THR A 21 -0.93 6.96 -0.20
CA THR A 21 -0.79 8.42 -0.37
C THR A 21 0.64 8.81 -0.04
N ASP A 22 1.12 9.88 -0.63
CA ASP A 22 2.37 10.53 -0.30
C ASP A 22 2.23 11.54 0.87
N ARG A 23 1.02 11.98 1.19
CA ARG A 23 0.74 12.95 2.26
C ARG A 23 0.93 12.35 3.65
N CYS A 24 1.38 13.18 4.59
CA CYS A 24 1.45 12.87 6.01
C CYS A 24 1.02 14.08 6.84
N ASN A 25 0.35 13.84 7.97
CA ASN A 25 0.01 14.84 8.97
C ASN A 25 1.18 15.18 9.92
N PHE A 26 2.29 14.41 9.88
CA PHE A 26 3.53 14.69 10.61
C PHE A 26 4.66 15.21 9.70
N ARG A 27 5.70 15.80 10.30
CA ARG A 27 6.94 16.27 9.65
C ARG A 27 8.16 15.73 10.40
N CYS A 28 8.32 14.41 10.40
CA CYS A 28 9.42 13.76 11.11
C CYS A 28 10.75 14.06 10.42
N GLY A 29 11.73 14.64 11.13
CA GLY A 29 12.99 15.10 10.51
C GLY A 29 13.79 14.05 9.73
N TYR A 30 13.62 12.75 10.05
CA TYR A 30 14.29 11.64 9.34
C TYR A 30 13.50 11.09 8.13
N CYS A 31 12.27 11.57 7.91
CA CYS A 31 11.35 11.00 6.90
C CYS A 31 10.79 12.09 5.98
N MET A 32 10.33 13.19 6.55
CA MET A 32 9.67 14.27 5.84
C MET A 32 10.22 15.61 6.35
N PRO A 33 11.09 16.28 5.57
CA PRO A 33 11.75 17.51 5.98
C PRO A 33 10.75 18.64 6.24
N ALA A 34 11.18 19.65 6.98
CA ALA A 34 10.32 20.76 7.40
C ALA A 34 9.81 21.58 6.20
N GLU A 35 10.62 21.73 5.14
CA GLU A 35 10.19 22.31 3.87
C GLU A 35 9.08 21.51 3.15
N GLY A 36 8.79 20.28 3.59
CA GLY A 36 7.80 19.41 3.00
C GLY A 36 8.27 18.75 1.70
N LEU A 37 7.36 17.99 1.08
CA LEU A 37 7.57 17.38 -0.24
C LEU A 37 6.54 17.94 -1.21
N GLN A 38 6.89 17.96 -2.50
CA GLN A 38 5.91 18.24 -3.55
C GLN A 38 4.94 17.07 -3.63
N TRP A 39 3.69 17.31 -3.25
CA TRP A 39 2.65 16.28 -3.30
C TRP A 39 2.23 15.98 -4.73
N LEU A 40 2.01 14.71 -5.02
CA LEU A 40 1.42 14.26 -6.25
C LEU A 40 0.00 14.81 -6.39
N PRO A 41 -0.38 15.28 -7.59
CA PRO A 41 -1.76 15.52 -7.95
C PRO A 41 -2.60 14.27 -7.69
N ARG A 42 -3.86 14.44 -7.26
CA ARG A 42 -4.76 13.31 -6.99
C ARG A 42 -4.95 12.40 -8.21
N SER A 43 -4.89 12.95 -9.41
CA SER A 43 -4.99 12.23 -10.68
C SER A 43 -3.81 11.29 -10.97
N GLU A 44 -2.68 11.46 -10.30
CA GLU A 44 -1.50 10.61 -10.46
C GLU A 44 -1.45 9.48 -9.43
N LEU A 45 -2.34 9.49 -8.44
CA LEU A 45 -2.49 8.39 -7.49
C LEU A 45 -3.39 7.30 -8.08
N LEU A 46 -2.99 6.04 -7.93
CA LEU A 46 -3.83 4.90 -8.28
C LEU A 46 -5.16 4.98 -7.53
N THR A 47 -6.26 4.75 -8.26
CA THR A 47 -7.59 4.53 -7.70
C THR A 47 -7.61 3.26 -6.85
N PHE A 48 -8.64 3.10 -6.01
CA PHE A 48 -8.76 1.88 -5.19
C PHE A 48 -9.02 0.65 -6.05
N GLU A 49 -9.72 0.83 -7.16
CA GLU A 49 -10.02 -0.17 -8.17
C GLU A 49 -8.75 -0.64 -8.88
N GLU A 50 -7.84 0.28 -9.22
CA GLU A 50 -6.54 -0.08 -9.78
C GLU A 50 -5.64 -0.81 -8.77
N ILE A 51 -5.63 -0.36 -7.51
CA ILE A 51 -4.87 -1.00 -6.43
C ILE A 51 -5.37 -2.43 -6.22
N GLU A 52 -6.68 -2.62 -6.06
CA GLU A 52 -7.29 -3.93 -5.88
C GLU A 52 -7.00 -4.84 -7.08
N ARG A 53 -7.12 -4.32 -8.32
CA ARG A 53 -6.85 -5.10 -9.53
C ARG A 53 -5.41 -5.63 -9.54
N VAL A 54 -4.44 -4.79 -9.19
CA VAL A 54 -3.03 -5.20 -9.12
C VAL A 54 -2.80 -6.19 -7.99
N ALA A 55 -3.34 -5.92 -6.80
CA ALA A 55 -3.22 -6.80 -5.64
C ALA A 55 -3.79 -8.20 -5.95
N ARG A 56 -5.00 -8.28 -6.52
CA ARG A 56 -5.63 -9.53 -6.92
C ARG A 56 -4.77 -10.33 -7.89
N LEU A 57 -4.23 -9.70 -8.93
CA LEU A 57 -3.36 -10.36 -9.90
C LEU A 57 -2.11 -10.94 -9.23
N LEU A 58 -1.51 -10.20 -8.30
CA LEU A 58 -0.33 -10.64 -7.57
C LEU A 58 -0.62 -11.79 -6.59
N VAL A 59 -1.75 -11.73 -5.89
CA VAL A 59 -2.19 -12.79 -4.98
C VAL A 59 -2.53 -14.06 -5.77
N GLU A 60 -3.48 -13.97 -6.71
CA GLU A 60 -4.02 -15.14 -7.42
C GLU A 60 -3.02 -15.80 -8.38
N ARG A 61 -2.10 -15.01 -8.98
CA ARG A 61 -1.19 -15.53 -10.02
C ARG A 61 0.25 -15.66 -9.56
N HIS A 62 0.67 -14.87 -8.57
CA HIS A 62 2.09 -14.77 -8.20
C HIS A 62 2.41 -15.22 -6.78
N GLY A 63 1.40 -15.58 -5.97
CA GLY A 63 1.62 -16.15 -4.65
C GLY A 63 2.02 -15.11 -3.59
N ILE A 64 1.61 -13.85 -3.78
CA ILE A 64 1.59 -12.88 -2.68
C ILE A 64 0.59 -13.35 -1.64
N ASP A 65 1.01 -13.42 -0.39
CA ASP A 65 0.23 -13.90 0.74
C ASP A 65 0.10 -12.86 1.87
N SER A 66 0.79 -11.71 1.76
CA SER A 66 0.67 -10.58 2.68
C SER A 66 0.53 -9.23 1.96
N ILE A 67 -0.27 -8.33 2.52
CA ILE A 67 -0.45 -6.96 2.05
C ILE A 67 -0.27 -5.98 3.21
N ARG A 68 0.59 -4.98 3.03
CA ARG A 68 0.79 -3.89 4.00
C ARG A 68 0.43 -2.54 3.40
N LEU A 69 -0.60 -1.91 3.95
CA LEU A 69 -0.96 -0.53 3.66
C LEU A 69 -0.04 0.45 4.39
N THR A 70 0.46 1.42 3.65
CA THR A 70 1.32 2.53 4.11
C THR A 70 0.94 3.80 3.36
N GLY A 71 1.63 4.91 3.62
CA GLY A 71 1.68 6.06 2.73
C GLY A 71 2.94 6.87 3.01
N GLY A 72 2.77 8.20 3.05
CA GLY A 72 3.07 8.93 4.27
C GLY A 72 2.21 8.40 5.42
N GLU A 73 1.09 9.07 5.71
CA GLU A 73 0.10 8.58 6.69
C GLU A 73 -1.15 8.04 5.97
N PRO A 74 -1.40 6.72 5.96
CA PRO A 74 -2.53 6.14 5.24
C PRO A 74 -3.89 6.68 5.67
N THR A 75 -4.10 7.00 6.95
CA THR A 75 -5.41 7.50 7.44
C THR A 75 -5.79 8.87 6.89
N VAL A 76 -4.85 9.61 6.30
CA VAL A 76 -5.10 10.89 5.62
C VAL A 76 -5.77 10.67 4.24
N ARG A 77 -5.71 9.45 3.68
CA ARG A 77 -6.42 9.14 2.44
C ARG A 77 -7.90 8.90 2.73
N ALA A 78 -8.75 9.79 2.20
CA ALA A 78 -10.20 9.68 2.30
C ALA A 78 -10.71 8.31 1.85
N ASP A 79 -11.72 7.81 2.55
CA ASP A 79 -12.40 6.54 2.29
C ASP A 79 -11.51 5.29 2.32
N LEU A 80 -10.37 5.33 3.04
CA LEU A 80 -9.44 4.19 3.14
C LEU A 80 -10.14 2.86 3.50
N SER A 81 -11.18 2.89 4.34
CA SER A 81 -11.95 1.70 4.71
C SER A 81 -12.56 0.96 3.51
N ARG A 82 -12.84 1.67 2.40
CA ARG A 82 -13.29 1.06 1.15
C ARG A 82 -12.21 0.18 0.54
N LEU A 83 -10.97 0.66 0.47
CA LEU A 83 -9.84 -0.13 0.01
C LEU A 83 -9.57 -1.33 0.93
N VAL A 84 -9.66 -1.13 2.25
CA VAL A 84 -9.48 -2.23 3.22
C VAL A 84 -10.50 -3.35 2.96
N ARG A 85 -11.78 -3.03 2.76
CA ARG A 85 -12.81 -4.03 2.42
C ARG A 85 -12.49 -4.77 1.12
N MET A 86 -12.11 -4.03 0.08
CA MET A 86 -11.74 -4.61 -1.22
C MET A 86 -10.56 -5.60 -1.13
N LEU A 87 -9.56 -5.28 -0.30
CA LEU A 87 -8.38 -6.13 -0.11
C LEU A 87 -8.62 -7.30 0.85
N ALA A 88 -9.53 -7.15 1.82
CA ALA A 88 -9.88 -8.22 2.76
C ALA A 88 -10.57 -9.42 2.09
N ASP A 89 -11.12 -9.24 0.89
CA ASP A 89 -11.67 -10.32 0.07
C ASP A 89 -10.57 -11.17 -0.61
N LEU A 90 -9.31 -10.71 -0.56
CA LEU A 90 -8.15 -11.48 -0.98
C LEU A 90 -7.67 -12.26 0.25
N ASP A 91 -7.57 -13.58 0.17
CA ASP A 91 -7.13 -14.47 1.27
C ASP A 91 -5.65 -14.23 1.64
N VAL A 92 -5.36 -13.12 2.32
CA VAL A 92 -4.01 -12.62 2.65
C VAL A 92 -3.95 -12.07 4.08
N ASP A 93 -2.74 -12.01 4.65
CA ASP A 93 -2.49 -11.24 5.86
C ASP A 93 -2.47 -9.74 5.54
N LEU A 94 -3.50 -9.01 6.00
CA LEU A 94 -3.68 -7.59 5.74
C LEU A 94 -3.30 -6.74 6.97
N ALA A 95 -2.27 -5.90 6.81
CA ALA A 95 -1.77 -5.01 7.85
C ALA A 95 -1.73 -3.54 7.42
N LEU A 96 -1.71 -2.63 8.40
CA LEU A 96 -1.57 -1.19 8.19
C LEU A 96 -0.45 -0.64 9.07
N THR A 97 0.34 0.29 8.52
CA THR A 97 1.36 1.05 9.27
C THR A 97 0.96 2.53 9.30
N THR A 98 0.74 3.07 10.50
CA THR A 98 0.25 4.43 10.77
C THR A 98 0.99 5.02 11.96
N ASN A 99 1.07 6.35 12.04
CA ASN A 99 1.48 7.08 13.23
C ASN A 99 0.40 7.09 14.34
N GLY A 100 -0.83 6.68 14.03
CA GLY A 100 -1.91 6.49 14.99
C GLY A 100 -2.59 7.76 15.49
N ALA A 101 -2.27 8.94 14.95
CA ALA A 101 -2.79 10.21 15.46
C ALA A 101 -4.31 10.40 15.25
N THR A 102 -4.95 9.58 14.42
CA THR A 102 -6.38 9.66 14.06
C THR A 102 -7.12 8.34 14.28
N LEU A 103 -6.60 7.46 15.13
CA LEU A 103 -7.22 6.18 15.49
C LEU A 103 -8.22 6.32 16.63
#